data_AF-A0AAC9QYU4-F1
#
_entry.id   AF-A0AAC9QYU4-F1
#
_cell.length_a   1.000
_cell.length_b   1.000
_cell.length_c   1.000
_cell.angle_alpha   90.00
_cell.angle_beta   90.00
_cell.angle_gamma   90.00
#
_symmetry.space_group_name_H-M   'P 1'
#
loop_
_entity.id
_entity.type
_entity.pdbx_description
1 polymer ?
#
loop_
_entity_poly.entity_id
_entity_poly.type
_entity_poly.pdbx_seq_one_letter_code
_entity_poly.pdbx_strand_id
1 'polypeptide(L)'
;METKVYWWINGTALGLFVATAFVIITHSPFSGLLAMFFIGLGLTFAKGAKPEKTPNYLFSALSGILWALVYFWMDGALKALGLGPDLSLWIGMFVFSVVTVVVHFIPLKNTWFNELPHAYGAITSVFIMGTRQIPGIICVMLSGILTAVVCGVISTRLTKKIMDYKKTAPREVGSGGEPQ
;
A
#
# COMPACT_ATOMS: atom_id res chain seq x y z
N MET A 1 4.12 2.46 33.42
CA MET A 1 3.85 1.05 33.03
C MET A 1 2.74 0.97 31.98
N GLU A 2 1.69 1.80 32.09
CA GLU A 2 0.50 1.80 31.23
C GLU A 2 0.76 2.03 29.72
N THR A 3 1.76 2.84 29.34
CA THR A 3 2.06 3.12 27.93
C THR A 3 2.51 1.88 27.16
N LYS A 4 3.33 1.00 27.75
CA LYS A 4 3.81 -0.20 27.06
C LYS A 4 2.67 -1.19 26.80
N VAL A 5 1.86 -1.49 27.83
CA VAL A 5 0.71 -2.40 27.72
C VAL A 5 -0.27 -1.92 26.66
N TYR A 6 -0.49 -0.62 26.58
CA TYR A 6 -1.34 -0.02 25.57
C TYR A 6 -0.82 -0.21 24.14
N TRP A 7 0.47 0.04 23.89
CA TRP A 7 1.08 -0.19 22.58
C TRP A 7 0.96 -1.65 22.15
N TRP A 8 1.06 -2.59 23.10
CA TRP A 8 0.79 -4.00 22.86
C TRP A 8 -0.66 -4.28 22.51
N ILE A 9 -1.64 -3.73 23.24
CA ILE A 9 -3.08 -3.91 22.94
C ILE A 9 -3.41 -3.38 21.55
N ASN A 10 -2.95 -2.18 21.21
CA ASN A 10 -3.19 -1.59 19.89
C ASN A 10 -2.50 -2.36 18.78
N GLY A 11 -1.25 -2.75 18.98
CA GLY A 11 -0.50 -3.59 18.03
C GLY A 11 -1.23 -4.90 17.77
N THR A 12 -1.73 -5.56 18.83
CA THR A 12 -2.52 -6.78 18.72
C THR A 12 -3.84 -6.55 17.98
N ALA A 13 -4.58 -5.48 18.29
CA ALA A 13 -5.85 -5.18 17.62
C ALA A 13 -5.66 -4.91 16.11
N LEU A 14 -4.63 -4.13 15.75
CA LEU A 14 -4.27 -3.88 14.35
C LEU A 14 -3.79 -5.17 13.65
N GLY A 15 -2.98 -5.97 14.34
CA GLY A 15 -2.52 -7.27 13.84
C GLY A 15 -3.68 -8.23 13.58
N LEU A 16 -4.65 -8.31 14.48
CA LEU A 16 -5.87 -9.10 14.31
C LEU A 16 -6.68 -8.61 13.12
N PHE A 17 -6.85 -7.29 12.95
CA PHE A 17 -7.58 -6.75 11.80
C PHE A 17 -6.90 -7.10 10.46
N VAL A 18 -5.58 -6.97 10.37
CA VAL A 18 -4.82 -7.40 9.18
C VAL A 18 -4.94 -8.90 8.97
N ALA A 19 -4.87 -9.70 10.03
CA ALA A 19 -5.03 -11.16 9.97
C ALA A 19 -6.44 -11.56 9.50
N THR A 20 -7.49 -10.85 9.92
CA THR A 20 -8.85 -11.06 9.42
C THR A 20 -8.94 -10.78 7.92
N ALA A 21 -8.40 -9.64 7.46
CA ALA A 21 -8.36 -9.32 6.04
C ALA A 21 -7.60 -10.38 5.24
N PHE A 22 -6.48 -10.86 5.77
CA PHE A 22 -5.72 -11.97 5.21
C PHE A 22 -6.56 -13.25 5.06
N VAL A 23 -7.26 -13.68 6.11
CA VAL A 23 -8.12 -14.89 6.07
C VAL A 23 -9.22 -14.75 5.03
N ILE A 24 -9.82 -13.56 4.90
CA ILE A 24 -10.83 -13.29 3.87
C ILE A 24 -10.25 -13.48 2.47
N ILE A 25 -9.05 -12.96 2.20
CA ILE A 25 -8.41 -13.11 0.89
C ILE A 25 -8.07 -14.58 0.59
N THR A 26 -7.56 -15.33 1.56
CA THR A 26 -7.19 -16.74 1.35
C THR A 26 -8.38 -17.67 1.11
N HIS A 27 -9.59 -17.29 1.55
CA HIS A 27 -10.83 -18.02 1.27
C HIS A 27 -11.65 -17.42 0.12
N SER A 28 -11.14 -16.37 -0.54
CA SER A 28 -11.78 -15.77 -1.71
C SER A 28 -11.40 -16.54 -2.99
N PRO A 29 -12.11 -16.31 -4.12
CA PRO A 29 -11.71 -16.80 -5.45
C PRO A 29 -10.32 -16.32 -5.91
N PHE A 30 -9.69 -15.39 -5.17
CA PHE A 30 -8.41 -14.77 -5.47
C PHE A 30 -7.30 -15.20 -4.51
N SER A 31 -7.42 -16.35 -3.84
CA SER A 31 -6.44 -16.84 -2.85
C SER A 31 -5.01 -16.91 -3.39
N GLY A 32 -4.83 -17.23 -4.68
CA GLY A 32 -3.52 -17.23 -5.35
C GLY A 32 -2.89 -15.85 -5.57
N LEU A 33 -3.61 -14.77 -5.28
CA LEU A 33 -3.16 -13.38 -5.45
C LEU A 33 -2.71 -12.73 -4.15
N LEU A 34 -2.52 -13.52 -3.09
CA LEU A 34 -2.15 -13.05 -1.76
C LEU A 34 -0.93 -12.11 -1.74
N ALA A 35 0.07 -12.35 -2.59
CA ALA A 35 1.23 -11.46 -2.69
C ALA A 35 0.83 -10.02 -3.06
N MET A 36 -0.21 -9.83 -3.88
CA MET A 36 -0.69 -8.52 -4.30
C MET A 36 -1.31 -7.74 -3.13
N PHE A 37 -1.95 -8.44 -2.19
CA PHE A 37 -2.46 -7.85 -0.95
C PHE A 37 -1.30 -7.30 -0.12
N PHE A 38 -0.23 -8.08 0.05
CA PHE A 38 0.97 -7.65 0.78
C PHE A 38 1.71 -6.51 0.09
N ILE A 39 1.74 -6.46 -1.24
CA ILE A 39 2.30 -5.32 -1.98
C ILE A 39 1.50 -4.05 -1.65
N GLY A 40 0.17 -4.09 -1.78
CA GLY A 40 -0.69 -2.93 -1.48
C GLY A 40 -0.59 -2.48 -0.01
N LEU A 41 -0.63 -3.44 0.91
CA LEU A 41 -0.52 -3.22 2.36
C LEU A 41 0.85 -2.62 2.72
N GLY A 42 1.93 -3.26 2.27
CA GLY A 42 3.31 -2.92 2.60
C GLY A 42 3.73 -1.57 2.07
N LEU A 43 3.41 -1.25 0.80
CA LEU A 43 3.71 0.06 0.22
C LEU A 43 2.98 1.19 0.95
N THR A 44 1.73 0.94 1.34
CA THR A 44 0.92 1.94 2.06
C THR A 44 1.43 2.15 3.49
N PHE A 45 1.83 1.09 4.19
CA PHE A 45 2.49 1.22 5.49
C PHE A 45 3.85 1.91 5.42
N ALA A 46 4.66 1.62 4.40
CA ALA A 46 5.94 2.29 4.19
C ALA A 46 5.77 3.82 4.01
N LYS A 47 4.61 4.26 3.51
CA LYS A 47 4.23 5.67 3.38
C LYS A 47 3.56 6.27 4.63
N GLY A 48 3.37 5.47 5.68
CA GLY A 48 2.73 5.87 6.93
C GLY A 48 1.20 5.84 6.90
N ALA A 49 0.58 5.21 5.89
CA ALA A 49 -0.87 4.99 5.80
C ALA A 49 -1.75 6.23 6.01
N LYS A 50 -1.32 7.38 5.45
CA LYS A 50 -2.03 8.66 5.54
C LYS A 50 -3.42 8.61 4.88
N PRO A 51 -4.53 8.71 5.64
CA PRO A 51 -5.89 8.55 5.10
C PRO A 51 -6.25 9.60 4.05
N GLU A 52 -5.74 10.83 4.20
CA GLU A 52 -5.94 11.92 3.25
C GLU A 52 -5.28 11.66 1.88
N LYS A 53 -4.32 10.73 1.81
CA LYS A 53 -3.66 10.29 0.56
C LYS A 53 -4.28 9.03 -0.04
N THR A 54 -5.37 8.51 0.53
CA THR A 54 -6.05 7.32 0.01
C THR A 54 -6.38 7.41 -1.47
N PRO A 55 -6.97 8.51 -1.99
CA PRO A 55 -7.20 8.64 -3.42
C PRO A 55 -5.90 8.48 -4.21
N ASN A 56 -4.81 9.08 -3.75
CA ASN A 56 -3.52 9.01 -4.42
C ASN A 56 -3.00 7.57 -4.52
N TYR A 57 -3.09 6.79 -3.44
CA TYR A 57 -2.67 5.39 -3.43
C TYR A 57 -3.49 4.54 -4.40
N LEU A 58 -4.82 4.69 -4.38
CA LEU A 58 -5.73 3.91 -5.22
C LEU A 58 -5.57 4.25 -6.70
N PHE A 59 -5.61 5.53 -7.06
CA PHE A 59 -5.50 5.97 -8.45
C PHE A 59 -4.11 5.69 -9.02
N SER A 60 -3.04 5.82 -8.24
CA SER A 60 -1.70 5.46 -8.70
C SER A 60 -1.53 3.95 -8.88
N ALA A 61 -2.15 3.11 -8.03
CA ALA A 61 -2.18 1.67 -8.27
C ALA A 61 -2.92 1.33 -9.58
N LEU A 62 -4.07 1.99 -9.83
CA LEU A 62 -4.82 1.79 -11.08
C LEU A 62 -4.03 2.27 -12.31
N SER A 63 -3.32 3.40 -12.25
CA SER A 63 -2.45 3.82 -13.36
C SER A 63 -1.31 2.83 -13.59
N GLY A 64 -0.78 2.21 -12.54
CA GLY A 64 0.20 1.14 -12.67
C GLY A 64 -0.29 -0.06 -13.48
N ILE A 65 -1.57 -0.44 -13.36
CA ILE A 65 -2.18 -1.47 -14.22
C ILE A 65 -2.17 -1.03 -15.69
N LEU A 66 -2.53 0.23 -15.98
CA LEU A 66 -2.48 0.77 -17.33
C LEU A 66 -1.06 0.78 -17.89
N TRP A 67 -0.08 1.14 -17.07
CA TRP A 67 1.33 1.11 -17.45
C TRP A 67 1.80 -0.31 -17.79
N ALA A 68 1.43 -1.32 -17.00
CA ALA A 68 1.75 -2.70 -17.32
C ALA A 68 1.18 -3.11 -18.69
N LEU A 69 -0.06 -2.73 -19.00
CA LEU A 69 -0.68 -3.00 -20.31
C LEU A 69 0.05 -2.30 -21.45
N VAL A 70 0.47 -1.05 -21.26
CA VAL A 70 1.30 -0.30 -22.24
C VAL A 70 2.62 -1.04 -22.48
N TYR A 71 3.27 -1.55 -21.43
CA TYR A 71 4.47 -2.36 -21.57
C TYR A 71 4.22 -3.62 -22.40
N PHE A 72 3.18 -4.43 -22.08
CA PHE A 72 2.90 -5.66 -22.84
C PHE A 72 2.55 -5.38 -24.30
N TRP A 73 1.86 -4.28 -24.58
CA TRP A 73 1.59 -3.85 -25.95
C TRP A 73 2.89 -3.48 -26.68
N MET A 74 3.77 -2.70 -26.05
CA MET A 74 5.04 -2.30 -26.64
C MET A 74 5.97 -3.50 -26.87
N ASP A 75 6.10 -4.40 -25.89
CA ASP A 75 6.89 -5.63 -26.04
C ASP A 75 6.36 -6.51 -27.19
N GLY A 76 5.03 -6.63 -27.33
CA GLY A 76 4.40 -7.30 -28.47
C GLY A 76 4.73 -6.61 -29.81
N ALA A 77 4.68 -5.28 -29.85
CA ALA A 77 5.00 -4.51 -31.05
C ALA A 77 6.47 -4.64 -31.46
N LEU A 78 7.41 -4.56 -30.50
CA LEU A 78 8.85 -4.75 -30.75
C LEU A 78 9.14 -6.15 -31.29
N LYS A 79 8.53 -7.19 -30.70
CA LYS A 79 8.61 -8.57 -31.22
C LYS A 79 8.04 -8.70 -32.62
N ALA A 80 6.92 -8.05 -32.92
CA ALA A 80 6.31 -8.05 -34.25
C ALA A 80 7.20 -7.36 -35.31
N LEU A 81 8.07 -6.44 -34.91
CA LEU A 81 9.09 -5.82 -35.77
C LEU A 81 10.33 -6.72 -35.98
N GLY A 82 10.33 -7.95 -35.46
CA GLY A 82 11.40 -8.92 -35.64
C GLY A 82 12.50 -8.85 -34.58
N LEU A 83 12.32 -8.08 -33.50
CA LEU A 83 13.27 -8.08 -32.39
C LEU A 83 13.18 -9.41 -31.62
N GLY A 84 14.35 -9.96 -31.26
CA GLY A 84 14.42 -11.13 -30.39
C GLY A 84 13.82 -10.85 -29.00
N PRO A 85 13.38 -11.90 -28.26
CA PRO A 85 12.71 -11.75 -26.97
C PRO A 85 13.50 -10.93 -25.95
N ASP A 86 14.81 -11.17 -25.85
CA ASP A 86 15.69 -10.47 -24.91
C ASP A 86 15.80 -8.99 -25.25
N LEU A 87 16.04 -8.67 -26.52
CA LEU A 87 16.20 -7.27 -26.96
C LEU A 87 14.90 -6.48 -26.80
N SER A 88 13.75 -7.12 -27.08
CA SER A 88 12.42 -6.56 -26.83
C SER A 88 12.20 -6.25 -25.34
N LEU A 89 12.56 -7.18 -24.46
CA LEU A 89 12.48 -6.98 -23.01
C LEU A 89 13.34 -5.80 -22.57
N TRP A 90 14.61 -5.75 -22.99
CA TRP A 90 15.54 -4.70 -22.57
C TRP A 90 15.10 -3.31 -23.04
N ILE A 91 14.81 -3.16 -24.33
CA ILE A 91 14.38 -1.88 -24.91
C ILE A 91 13.03 -1.48 -24.31
N GLY A 92 12.09 -2.43 -24.27
CA GLY A 92 10.76 -2.22 -23.73
C GLY A 92 10.83 -1.76 -22.28
N MET A 93 11.52 -2.48 -21.40
CA MET A 93 11.65 -2.10 -19.99
C MET A 93 12.36 -0.77 -19.79
N PHE A 94 13.40 -0.47 -20.58
CA PHE A 94 14.11 0.80 -20.48
C PHE A 94 13.23 1.98 -20.85
N VAL A 95 12.63 1.96 -22.04
CA VAL A 95 11.75 3.03 -22.53
C VAL A 95 10.55 3.18 -21.60
N PHE A 96 9.91 2.07 -21.25
CA PHE A 96 8.79 2.03 -20.32
C PHE A 96 9.14 2.71 -19.00
N SER A 97 10.23 2.30 -18.35
CA SER A 97 10.61 2.80 -17.03
C SER A 97 10.92 4.29 -17.06
N VAL A 98 11.68 4.75 -18.06
CA VAL A 98 11.99 6.18 -18.22
C VAL A 98 10.71 6.99 -18.37
N VAL A 99 9.81 6.58 -19.27
CA VAL A 99 8.57 7.30 -19.53
C VAL A 99 7.67 7.30 -18.30
N THR A 100 7.46 6.15 -17.65
CA THR A 100 6.61 6.04 -16.46
C THR A 100 7.11 6.95 -15.33
N VAL A 101 8.42 6.96 -15.06
CA VAL A 101 9.02 7.82 -14.02
C VAL A 101 8.83 9.30 -14.37
N VAL A 102 9.19 9.71 -15.59
CA VAL A 102 9.07 11.10 -16.05
C VAL A 102 7.63 11.58 -15.94
N VAL A 103 6.66 10.78 -16.37
CA VAL A 103 5.23 11.11 -16.32
C VAL A 103 4.74 11.25 -14.87
N HIS A 104 5.16 10.39 -13.94
CA HIS A 104 4.71 10.51 -12.55
C HIS A 104 5.34 11.69 -11.81
N PHE A 105 6.59 12.04 -12.10
CA PHE A 105 7.29 13.13 -11.40
C PHE A 105 7.05 14.52 -11.97
N ILE A 106 6.73 14.65 -13.27
CA ILE A 106 6.57 15.96 -13.91
C ILE A 106 5.09 16.32 -14.08
N PRO A 107 4.32 15.72 -15.01
CA PRO A 107 2.93 16.12 -15.23
C PRO A 107 1.99 15.65 -14.11
N LEU A 108 2.20 14.47 -13.53
CA LEU A 108 1.24 13.92 -12.56
C LEU A 108 1.50 14.34 -11.12
N LYS A 109 2.58 15.07 -10.82
CA LYS A 109 3.03 15.39 -9.43
C LYS A 109 1.95 15.99 -8.52
N ASN A 110 1.04 16.78 -9.08
CA ASN A 110 -0.04 17.48 -8.36
C ASN A 110 -1.41 16.82 -8.51
N THR A 111 -1.46 15.60 -9.03
CA THR A 111 -2.70 14.84 -9.28
C THR A 111 -2.85 13.69 -8.28
N TRP A 112 -3.93 12.92 -8.38
CA TRP A 112 -4.08 11.66 -7.64
C TRP A 112 -3.20 10.53 -8.18
N PHE A 113 -2.49 10.71 -9.28
CA PHE A 113 -1.62 9.71 -9.89
C PHE A 113 -0.14 9.93 -9.53
N ASN A 114 0.17 10.57 -8.40
CA ASN A 114 1.52 10.97 -8.04
C ASN A 114 2.25 10.01 -7.09
N GLU A 115 1.64 8.87 -6.74
CA GLU A 115 2.26 7.87 -5.85
C GLU A 115 2.95 6.79 -6.68
N LEU A 116 4.13 7.14 -7.22
CA LEU A 116 4.92 6.26 -8.06
C LEU A 116 5.17 4.85 -7.45
N PRO A 117 5.42 4.69 -6.13
CA PRO A 117 5.58 3.36 -5.54
C PRO A 117 4.34 2.47 -5.71
N HIS A 118 3.13 3.02 -5.58
CA HIS A 118 1.89 2.27 -5.79
C HIS A 118 1.68 1.90 -7.26
N ALA A 119 2.06 2.78 -8.18
CA ALA A 119 2.07 2.46 -9.61
C ALA A 119 3.02 1.28 -9.91
N TYR A 120 4.26 1.33 -9.40
CA TYR A 120 5.19 0.21 -9.58
C TYR A 120 4.75 -1.07 -8.87
N GLY A 121 4.12 -0.98 -7.70
CA GLY A 121 3.52 -2.14 -7.04
C GLY A 121 2.50 -2.86 -7.91
N ALA A 122 1.65 -2.09 -8.60
CA ALA A 122 0.66 -2.63 -9.53
C ALA A 122 1.31 -3.16 -10.82
N ILE A 123 2.32 -2.49 -11.36
CA ILE A 123 3.10 -2.98 -12.52
C ILE A 123 3.71 -4.35 -12.21
N THR A 124 4.42 -4.45 -11.07
CA THR A 124 5.03 -5.70 -10.59
C THR A 124 3.97 -6.77 -10.39
N SER A 125 2.80 -6.41 -9.88
CA SER A 125 1.68 -7.34 -9.67
C SER A 125 1.22 -7.99 -10.99
N VAL A 126 1.05 -7.19 -12.04
CA VAL A 126 0.67 -7.71 -13.38
C VAL A 126 1.80 -8.52 -14.00
N PHE A 127 3.07 -8.16 -13.77
CA PHE A 127 4.20 -8.93 -14.30
C PHE A 127 4.30 -10.33 -13.67
N ILE A 128 4.03 -10.44 -12.37
CA ILE A 128 4.06 -11.73 -11.65
C ILE A 128 2.88 -12.62 -12.07
N MET A 129 1.68 -12.06 -12.11
CA MET A 129 0.44 -12.84 -12.24
C MET A 129 -0.08 -12.95 -13.68
N GLY A 130 0.40 -12.09 -14.57
CA GLY A 130 -0.04 -11.98 -15.94
C GLY A 130 -1.34 -11.17 -16.11
N THR A 131 -1.60 -10.77 -17.36
CA THR A 131 -2.71 -9.87 -17.74
C THR A 131 -4.10 -10.48 -17.55
N ARG A 132 -4.23 -11.81 -17.55
CA ARG A 132 -5.51 -12.50 -17.34
C ARG A 132 -6.07 -12.30 -15.93
N GLN A 133 -5.21 -12.02 -14.96
CA GLN A 133 -5.59 -11.90 -13.55
C GLN A 133 -5.86 -10.44 -13.13
N ILE A 134 -5.83 -9.48 -14.05
CA ILE A 134 -5.98 -8.04 -13.75
C ILE A 134 -7.16 -7.73 -12.82
N PRO A 135 -8.38 -8.25 -13.04
CA PRO A 135 -9.49 -7.97 -12.13
C PRO A 135 -9.20 -8.41 -10.69
N GLY A 136 -8.63 -9.60 -10.51
CA GLY A 136 -8.23 -10.09 -9.19
C GLY A 136 -7.10 -9.27 -8.58
N ILE A 137 -6.09 -8.90 -9.38
CA ILE A 137 -4.98 -8.05 -8.93
C ILE A 137 -5.50 -6.72 -8.39
N ILE A 138 -6.42 -6.06 -9.13
CA ILE A 138 -7.04 -4.82 -8.69
C ILE A 138 -7.75 -5.05 -7.35
N CYS A 139 -8.67 -6.01 -7.27
CA CYS A 139 -9.44 -6.26 -6.05
C CYS A 139 -8.55 -6.54 -4.84
N VAL A 140 -7.55 -7.39 -4.99
CA VAL A 140 -6.69 -7.85 -3.89
C VAL A 140 -5.64 -6.82 -3.49
N MET A 141 -5.07 -6.08 -4.45
CA MET A 141 -4.12 -5.01 -4.13
C MET A 141 -4.82 -3.82 -3.48
N LEU A 142 -5.98 -3.41 -4.01
CA LEU A 142 -6.75 -2.30 -3.44
C LEU A 142 -7.25 -2.65 -2.03
N SER A 143 -7.64 -3.90 -1.76
CA SER A 143 -7.99 -4.32 -0.41
C SER A 143 -6.81 -4.20 0.55
N GLY A 144 -5.60 -4.57 0.13
CA GLY A 144 -4.37 -4.36 0.92
C GLY A 144 -4.12 -2.88 1.25
N ILE A 145 -4.28 -1.99 0.25
CA ILE A 145 -4.17 -0.53 0.45
C ILE A 145 -5.22 -0.05 1.46
N LEU A 146 -6.48 -0.45 1.31
CA LEU A 146 -7.57 -0.04 2.18
C LEU A 146 -7.38 -0.56 3.61
N THR A 147 -6.95 -1.81 3.77
CA THR A 147 -6.61 -2.37 5.09
C THR A 147 -5.52 -1.54 5.77
N ALA A 148 -4.46 -1.15 5.05
CA ALA A 148 -3.41 -0.30 5.61
C ALA A 148 -3.95 1.07 6.06
N VAL A 149 -4.78 1.72 5.22
CA VAL A 149 -5.40 3.02 5.53
C VAL A 149 -6.28 2.91 6.77
N VAL A 150 -7.12 1.89 6.88
CA VAL A 150 -7.98 1.67 8.05
C VAL A 150 -7.13 1.49 9.31
N CYS A 151 -6.03 0.73 9.24
CA CYS A 151 -5.07 0.63 10.33
C CYS A 151 -4.48 2.00 10.72
N GLY A 152 -4.12 2.83 9.73
CA GLY A 152 -3.64 4.20 9.96
C GLY A 152 -4.66 5.09 10.69
N VAL A 153 -5.94 5.02 10.28
CA VAL A 153 -7.04 5.74 10.92
C VAL A 153 -7.22 5.28 12.37
N ILE A 154 -7.29 3.96 12.58
CA ILE A 154 -7.47 3.36 13.92
C ILE A 154 -6.32 3.79 14.83
N SER A 155 -5.07 3.65 14.37
CA SER A 155 -3.87 4.01 15.12
C SER A 155 -3.85 5.49 15.53
N THR A 156 -4.21 6.38 14.60
CA THR A 156 -4.26 7.84 14.85
C THR A 156 -5.33 8.21 15.88
N ARG A 157 -6.55 7.67 15.72
CA ARG A 157 -7.67 7.93 16.65
C ARG A 157 -7.38 7.43 18.06
N LEU A 158 -6.82 6.24 18.14
CA LEU A 158 -6.44 5.61 19.40
C LEU A 158 -5.37 6.44 20.11
N THR A 159 -4.32 6.85 19.40
CA THR A 159 -3.25 7.69 19.94
C THR A 159 -3.75 9.04 20.45
N LYS A 160 -4.64 9.70 19.71
CA LYS A 160 -5.26 10.97 20.13
C LYS A 160 -6.01 10.81 21.46
N LYS A 161 -6.82 9.76 21.59
CA LYS A 161 -7.60 9.49 22.81
C LYS A 161 -6.73 9.34 24.06
N ILE A 162 -5.52 8.79 23.93
CA ILE A 162 -4.56 8.69 25.04
C ILE A 162 -4.02 10.06 25.44
N MET A 163 -3.62 10.87 24.46
CA MET A 163 -3.04 12.18 24.71
C MET A 163 -4.04 13.06 25.46
N ASP A 164 -5.32 12.97 25.06
CA ASP A 164 -6.42 13.65 25.73
C ASP A 164 -6.61 13.10 27.17
N TYR A 165 -6.65 11.77 27.35
CA TYR A 165 -6.76 11.16 28.68
C TYR A 165 -5.63 11.58 29.63
N LYS A 166 -4.37 11.58 29.16
CA LYS A 166 -3.20 12.02 29.95
C LYS A 166 -3.27 13.49 30.33
N LYS A 167 -3.86 14.34 29.48
CA LYS A 167 -4.02 15.77 29.75
C LYS A 167 -5.10 16.03 30.82
N THR A 168 -6.11 15.17 30.88
CA THR A 168 -7.23 15.28 31.83
C THR A 168 -7.06 14.46 33.11
N ALA A 169 -6.09 13.54 33.15
CA ALA A 169 -5.83 12.75 34.35
C ALA A 169 -5.39 13.68 35.50
N PRO A 170 -6.01 13.58 36.69
CA PRO A 170 -5.53 14.31 37.86
C PRO A 170 -4.06 13.92 38.07
N ARG A 171 -3.18 14.92 38.17
CA ARG A 171 -1.80 14.67 38.61
C ARG A 171 -1.92 13.93 39.94
N GLU A 172 -1.37 12.72 40.04
CA GLU A 172 -1.27 12.04 41.32
C GLU A 172 -0.66 13.03 42.31
N VAL A 173 -1.47 13.41 43.31
CA VAL A 173 -1.02 14.20 44.44
C VAL A 173 0.09 13.37 45.07
N GLY A 174 1.31 13.88 45.04
CA GLY A 174 2.48 13.20 45.58
C GLY A 174 2.20 12.75 47.01
N SER A 175 1.95 11.45 47.20
CA SER A 175 1.92 10.83 48.52
C SER A 175 3.36 10.60 48.92
N GLY A 176 3.88 11.52 49.71
CA GLY A 176 5.20 11.42 50.32
C GLY A 176 5.25 12.34 51.52
N GLY A 177 4.43 12.03 52.54
CA GLY A 177 4.60 12.63 53.85
C GLY A 177 5.99 12.28 54.37
N GLU A 178 6.72 13.29 54.80
CA GLU A 178 7.86 13.13 55.70
C GLU A 178 7.32 12.62 57.05
N PRO A 179 7.82 11.49 57.58
CA PRO A 179 7.78 11.22 59.00
C PRO A 179 8.89 12.04 59.68
N GLN A 180 8.52 12.55 60.86
CA GLN A 180 9.27 13.41 61.79
C GLN A 180 10.69 12.95 62.12
#